data_AF-A0A957YU88-F1
#
_entry.id   AF-A0A957YU88-F1
#
_cell.length_a   1.000
_cell.length_b   1.000
_cell.length_c   1.000
_cell.angle_alpha   90.00
_cell.angle_beta   90.00
_cell.angle_gamma   90.00
#
_symmetry.space_group_name_H-M   'P 1'
#
loop_
_entity.id
_entity.type
_entity.pdbx_description
1 polymer ?
#
loop_
_entity_poly.entity_id
_entity_poly.type
_entity_poly.pdbx_seq_one_letter_code
_entity_poly.pdbx_strand_id
1 'polypeptide(L)'
;PIPTPIIVTTPDLATTPTATAPTPAPTPSPTPLGMTITVNPTRVQANTAVHVLITDAPVEVTVAASIRQPNGSKQLPITPTVTDGKGLAALDFTVPGEWPDHTPITDSQLRLTISIPSSGITRVVPLHYQVQ
;
A
#
# COMPACT_ATOMS: atom_id res chain seq x y z
N PRO A 1 -61.31 57.72 15.20
CA PRO A 1 -60.64 58.06 13.91
C PRO A 1 -60.26 56.75 13.20
N ILE A 2 -60.58 56.67 11.90
CA ILE A 2 -60.40 55.55 10.94
C ILE A 2 -58.97 55.68 10.35
N PRO A 3 -58.16 54.62 10.05
CA PRO A 3 -58.42 53.70 8.93
C PRO A 3 -57.92 52.24 9.03
N THR A 4 -58.57 51.37 8.24
CA THR A 4 -58.08 50.06 7.80
C THR A 4 -57.13 50.22 6.61
N PRO A 5 -56.12 49.35 6.45
CA PRO A 5 -55.74 48.88 5.10
C PRO A 5 -55.80 47.35 4.96
N ILE A 6 -55.99 46.96 3.69
CA ILE A 6 -56.15 45.61 3.13
C ILE A 6 -54.87 45.28 2.33
N ILE A 7 -54.58 43.99 2.09
CA ILE A 7 -53.99 43.36 0.86
C ILE A 7 -52.63 42.60 0.99
N VAL A 8 -52.76 41.26 0.84
CA VAL A 8 -52.08 40.27 -0.05
C VAL A 8 -50.54 40.22 -0.16
N THR A 9 -49.96 39.01 0.01
CA THR A 9 -49.02 38.38 -0.96
C THR A 9 -48.69 36.90 -0.65
N THR A 10 -49.04 36.03 -1.63
CA THR A 10 -48.35 34.82 -2.17
C THR A 10 -48.00 33.56 -1.34
N PRO A 11 -48.03 32.37 -1.97
CA PRO A 11 -47.73 31.09 -1.33
C PRO A 11 -46.20 30.88 -1.27
N ASP A 12 -45.67 30.35 -0.17
CA ASP A 12 -44.27 29.96 -0.11
C ASP A 12 -44.14 28.47 0.28
N LEU A 13 -43.72 27.68 -0.71
CA LEU A 13 -43.27 26.31 -0.57
C LEU A 13 -41.95 26.31 0.22
N ALA A 14 -41.93 25.76 1.44
CA ALA A 14 -40.67 25.56 2.15
C ALA A 14 -40.63 24.26 2.96
N THR A 15 -40.14 23.24 2.25
CA THR A 15 -39.17 22.22 2.68
C THR A 15 -39.42 21.38 3.93
N THR A 16 -39.67 20.10 3.68
CA THR A 16 -39.31 18.93 4.52
C THR A 16 -38.06 19.18 5.36
N PRO A 17 -38.04 18.87 6.67
CA PRO A 17 -36.79 18.84 7.41
C PRO A 17 -35.96 17.65 6.91
N THR A 18 -34.92 17.91 6.11
CA THR A 18 -33.86 16.93 5.86
C THR A 18 -33.12 16.74 7.18
N ALA A 19 -33.31 15.57 7.81
CA ALA A 19 -32.49 15.13 8.92
C ALA A 19 -31.04 15.04 8.45
N THR A 20 -30.17 15.93 8.94
CA THR A 20 -28.73 15.87 8.71
C THR A 20 -28.21 14.58 9.37
N ALA A 21 -27.86 13.59 8.56
CA ALA A 21 -27.14 12.42 9.05
C ALA A 21 -25.80 12.89 9.65
N PRO A 22 -25.36 12.33 10.81
CA PRO A 22 -24.07 12.70 11.37
C PRO A 22 -22.98 12.33 10.37
N THR A 23 -22.14 13.31 10.03
CA THR A 23 -20.91 13.09 9.25
C THR A 23 -20.09 12.00 9.95
N PRO A 24 -19.70 10.90 9.26
CA PRO A 24 -18.77 9.94 9.84
C PRO A 24 -17.49 10.66 10.24
N ALA A 25 -17.05 10.48 11.50
CA ALA A 25 -15.75 10.97 11.93
C ALA A 25 -14.67 10.46 10.95
N PRO A 26 -13.66 11.28 10.58
CA PRO A 26 -12.56 10.78 9.80
C PRO A 26 -11.92 9.62 10.56
N THR A 27 -11.94 8.43 9.97
CA THR A 27 -11.22 7.27 10.49
C THR A 27 -9.77 7.71 10.71
N PRO A 28 -9.19 7.52 11.91
CA PRO A 28 -7.77 7.81 12.09
C PRO A 28 -7.00 7.01 11.05
N SER A 29 -6.25 7.72 10.19
CA SER A 29 -5.29 7.08 9.31
C SER A 29 -4.36 6.25 10.21
N PRO A 30 -4.20 4.94 9.99
CA PRO A 30 -3.37 4.12 10.85
C PRO A 30 -1.98 4.74 10.86
N THR A 31 -1.52 5.15 12.04
CA THR A 31 -0.14 5.55 12.28
C THR A 31 0.76 4.54 11.58
N PRO A 32 1.69 4.95 10.71
CA PRO A 32 2.51 3.99 9.98
C PRO A 32 3.27 3.14 11.00
N LEU A 33 2.84 1.89 11.18
CA LEU A 33 3.53 0.90 11.98
C LEU A 33 4.97 0.81 11.44
N GLY A 34 5.91 0.84 12.38
CA GLY A 34 7.33 1.19 12.22
C GLY A 34 8.20 0.24 11.39
N MET A 35 7.64 -0.51 10.45
CA MET A 35 8.40 -1.45 9.62
C MET A 35 9.48 -0.74 8.79
N THR A 36 10.74 -1.05 9.08
CA THR A 36 11.92 -0.60 8.36
C THR A 36 12.47 -1.73 7.51
N ILE A 37 12.83 -1.42 6.25
CA ILE A 37 13.27 -2.40 5.27
C ILE A 37 14.62 -1.99 4.71
N THR A 38 15.61 -2.86 4.89
CA THR A 38 16.94 -2.72 4.32
C THR A 38 17.11 -3.79 3.25
N VAL A 39 17.55 -3.40 2.05
CA VAL A 39 17.76 -4.33 0.93
C VAL A 39 19.20 -4.24 0.47
N ASN A 40 19.86 -5.39 0.31
CA ASN A 40 21.24 -5.46 -0.15
C ASN A 40 21.45 -6.67 -1.10
N PRO A 41 21.91 -6.46 -2.35
CA PRO A 41 22.12 -5.17 -3.02
C PRO A 41 20.80 -4.55 -3.55
N THR A 42 20.78 -3.24 -3.75
CA THR A 42 19.67 -2.51 -4.42
C THR A 42 19.82 -2.44 -5.94
N ARG A 43 21.05 -2.63 -6.44
CA ARG A 43 21.36 -2.82 -7.86
C ARG A 43 21.48 -4.31 -8.13
N VAL A 44 20.65 -4.81 -9.03
CA VAL A 44 20.45 -6.24 -9.27
C VAL A 44 20.46 -6.54 -10.77
N GLN A 45 20.74 -7.77 -11.13
CA GLN A 45 20.61 -8.31 -12.48
C GLN A 45 20.09 -9.75 -12.39
N ALA A 46 19.89 -10.41 -13.52
CA ALA A 46 19.58 -11.84 -13.55
C ALA A 46 20.55 -12.63 -12.67
N ASN A 47 20.03 -13.57 -11.88
CA ASN A 47 20.78 -14.42 -10.96
C ASN A 47 21.47 -13.69 -9.79
N THR A 48 21.05 -12.46 -9.47
CA THR A 48 21.58 -11.74 -8.29
C THR A 48 20.85 -12.18 -7.02
N ALA A 49 21.59 -12.64 -6.02
CA ALA A 49 21.07 -12.89 -4.68
C ALA A 49 20.81 -11.55 -3.97
N VAL A 50 19.63 -11.40 -3.39
CA VAL A 50 19.18 -10.22 -2.65
C VAL A 50 18.81 -10.64 -1.24
N HIS A 51 19.39 -9.94 -0.29
CA HIS A 51 19.11 -10.06 1.13
C HIS A 51 18.24 -8.89 1.57
N VAL A 52 17.11 -9.20 2.20
CA VAL A 52 16.18 -8.21 2.73
C VAL A 52 16.10 -8.39 4.23
N LEU A 53 16.46 -7.34 4.97
CA LEU A 53 16.29 -7.28 6.41
C LEU A 53 15.08 -6.42 6.74
N ILE A 54 14.19 -6.98 7.53
CA ILE A 54 13.00 -6.32 8.06
C ILE A 54 13.20 -6.14 9.56
N THR A 55 12.95 -4.93 10.01
CA THR A 55 13.10 -4.49 11.40
C THR A 55 11.85 -3.71 11.80
N ASP A 56 11.55 -3.67 13.11
CA ASP A 56 10.41 -2.92 13.66
C ASP A 56 9.04 -3.31 13.04
N ALA A 57 8.94 -4.54 12.52
CA ALA A 57 7.67 -5.13 12.12
C ALA A 57 6.94 -5.66 13.36
N PRO A 58 5.60 -5.88 13.28
CA PRO A 58 4.90 -6.65 14.31
C PRO A 58 5.59 -8.01 14.53
N VAL A 59 5.56 -8.52 15.77
CA VAL A 59 6.19 -9.81 16.13
C VAL A 59 5.30 -10.98 15.72
N GLU A 60 5.90 -12.13 15.41
CA GLU A 60 5.19 -13.39 15.12
C GLU A 60 4.11 -13.28 14.02
N VAL A 61 4.33 -12.41 13.03
CA VAL A 61 3.42 -12.25 11.87
C VAL A 61 4.08 -12.67 10.57
N THR A 62 3.26 -13.16 9.64
CA THR A 62 3.70 -13.46 8.28
C THR A 62 3.99 -12.18 7.51
N VAL A 63 5.15 -12.13 6.88
CA VAL A 63 5.56 -11.13 5.91
C VAL A 63 5.61 -11.78 4.54
N ALA A 64 4.83 -11.23 3.61
CA ALA A 64 4.89 -11.58 2.20
C ALA A 64 5.78 -10.58 1.45
N ALA A 65 6.55 -11.07 0.49
CA ALA A 65 7.32 -10.21 -0.41
C ALA A 65 7.05 -10.60 -1.87
N SER A 66 7.17 -9.62 -2.77
CA SER A 66 7.03 -9.85 -4.20
C SER A 66 7.82 -8.82 -4.99
N ILE A 67 8.47 -9.26 -6.07
CA ILE A 67 9.06 -8.36 -7.07
C ILE A 67 7.98 -8.06 -8.10
N ARG A 68 7.87 -6.80 -8.50
CA ARG A 68 6.87 -6.35 -9.47
C ARG A 68 7.49 -5.47 -10.52
N GLN A 69 6.94 -5.52 -11.72
CA GLN A 69 7.16 -4.47 -12.70
C GLN A 69 6.63 -3.13 -12.16
N PRO A 70 7.23 -2.01 -12.60
CA PRO A 70 6.80 -0.68 -12.16
C PRO A 70 5.38 -0.35 -12.62
N ASN A 71 4.93 -0.92 -13.75
CA ASN A 71 3.56 -0.84 -14.25
C ASN A 71 2.58 -1.81 -13.56
N GLY A 72 3.07 -2.71 -12.69
CA GLY A 72 2.28 -3.72 -11.99
C GLY A 72 1.78 -4.88 -12.85
N SER A 73 2.17 -4.98 -14.13
CA SER A 73 1.65 -6.00 -15.06
C SER A 73 2.20 -7.40 -14.79
N LYS A 74 3.40 -7.51 -14.21
CA LYS A 74 4.01 -8.79 -13.82
C LYS A 74 4.49 -8.74 -12.38
N GLN A 75 4.41 -9.90 -11.73
CA GLN A 75 4.81 -10.09 -10.34
C GLN A 75 5.45 -11.46 -10.17
N LEU A 76 6.53 -11.49 -9.39
CA LEU A 76 7.15 -12.70 -8.87
C LEU A 76 6.92 -12.75 -7.35
N PRO A 77 6.12 -13.69 -6.83
CA PRO A 77 6.02 -13.89 -5.39
C PRO A 77 7.35 -14.45 -4.85
N ILE A 78 7.79 -13.94 -3.71
CA ILE A 78 8.91 -14.47 -2.93
C ILE A 78 8.32 -15.29 -1.79
N THR A 79 9.01 -16.36 -1.39
CA THR A 79 8.62 -17.19 -0.24
C THR A 79 8.40 -16.30 0.99
N PRO A 80 7.21 -16.33 1.61
CA PRO A 80 6.95 -15.53 2.79
C PRO A 80 7.77 -16.02 3.98
N THR A 81 8.01 -15.14 4.94
CA THR A 81 8.69 -15.45 6.20
C THR A 81 7.84 -14.99 7.38
N VAL A 82 8.22 -15.36 8.60
CA VAL A 82 7.54 -14.93 9.83
C VAL A 82 8.53 -14.11 10.65
N THR A 83 8.07 -12.99 11.19
CA THR A 83 8.89 -12.17 12.11
C THR A 83 9.10 -12.90 13.43
N ASP A 84 10.29 -12.76 14.00
CA ASP A 84 10.61 -13.32 15.31
C ASP A 84 9.94 -12.53 16.45
N GLY A 85 10.18 -12.95 17.70
CA GLY A 85 9.69 -12.29 18.91
C GLY A 85 10.24 -10.86 19.14
N LYS A 86 11.11 -10.36 18.25
CA LYS A 86 11.65 -9.00 18.24
C LYS A 86 11.19 -8.19 17.02
N GLY A 87 10.34 -8.76 16.17
CA GLY A 87 9.86 -8.08 14.97
C GLY A 87 10.89 -8.04 13.84
N LEU A 88 11.86 -8.96 13.89
CA LEU A 88 12.90 -9.12 12.89
C LEU A 88 12.52 -10.22 11.92
N ALA A 89 12.77 -10.00 10.63
CA ALA A 89 12.68 -11.03 9.62
C ALA A 89 13.75 -10.81 8.56
N ALA A 90 14.24 -11.91 8.00
CA ALA A 90 15.11 -11.88 6.83
C ALA A 90 14.46 -12.64 5.68
N LEU A 91 14.64 -12.14 4.46
CA LEU A 91 14.27 -12.83 3.24
C LEU A 91 15.47 -12.84 2.29
N ASP A 92 15.73 -14.03 1.75
CA ASP A 92 16.75 -14.26 0.76
C ASP A 92 16.08 -14.77 -0.51
N PHE A 93 16.38 -14.14 -1.64
CA PHE A 93 15.88 -14.59 -2.94
C PHE A 93 16.84 -14.24 -4.06
N THR A 94 16.70 -14.92 -5.18
CA THR A 94 17.47 -14.64 -6.39
C THR A 94 16.57 -13.93 -7.40
N VAL A 95 17.01 -12.79 -7.93
CA VAL A 95 16.29 -12.09 -8.99
C VAL A 95 16.42 -12.88 -10.29
N PRO A 96 15.30 -13.31 -10.93
CA PRO A 96 15.39 -14.08 -12.16
C PRO A 96 15.77 -13.19 -13.35
N GLY A 97 16.13 -13.82 -14.47
CA GLY A 97 16.26 -13.14 -15.78
C GLY A 97 14.93 -12.95 -16.51
N GLU A 98 13.93 -13.73 -16.13
CA GLU A 98 12.62 -13.80 -16.77
C GLU A 98 11.52 -13.77 -15.70
N TRP A 99 10.36 -13.26 -16.09
CA TRP A 99 9.15 -13.37 -15.32
C TRP A 99 8.61 -14.81 -15.34
N PRO A 100 7.68 -15.18 -14.44
CA PRO A 100 7.10 -16.53 -14.41
C PRO A 100 6.43 -16.99 -15.71
N ASP A 101 6.08 -16.06 -16.60
CA ASP A 101 5.52 -16.33 -17.92
C ASP A 101 6.59 -16.44 -19.03
N HIS A 102 7.86 -16.63 -18.65
CA HIS A 102 9.03 -16.74 -19.55
C HIS A 102 9.34 -15.47 -20.35
N THR A 103 8.72 -14.34 -20.02
CA THR A 103 9.07 -13.07 -20.66
C THR A 103 10.32 -12.49 -20.01
N PRO A 104 11.30 -11.98 -20.78
CA PRO A 104 12.51 -11.41 -20.22
C PRO A 104 12.21 -10.15 -19.41
N ILE A 105 12.99 -9.93 -18.35
CA ILE A 105 12.93 -8.69 -17.58
C ILE A 105 13.71 -7.61 -18.35
N THR A 106 12.99 -6.68 -18.95
CA THR A 106 13.57 -5.57 -19.73
C THR A 106 13.47 -4.22 -19.01
N ASP A 107 12.71 -4.13 -17.92
CA ASP A 107 12.61 -2.92 -17.12
C ASP A 107 13.88 -2.68 -16.31
N SER A 108 14.44 -1.47 -16.38
CA SER A 108 15.59 -1.06 -15.56
C SER A 108 15.23 -0.75 -14.11
N GLN A 109 13.93 -0.69 -13.80
CA GLN A 109 13.43 -0.48 -12.44
C GLN A 109 12.41 -1.55 -12.10
N LEU A 110 12.63 -2.21 -10.96
CA LEU A 110 11.68 -3.14 -10.37
C LEU A 110 11.22 -2.59 -9.02
N ARG A 111 10.08 -3.09 -8.54
CA ARG A 111 9.53 -2.74 -7.23
C ARG A 111 9.48 -3.98 -6.37
N LEU A 112 10.22 -3.99 -5.27
CA LEU A 112 10.05 -4.98 -4.22
C LEU A 112 8.93 -4.49 -3.30
N THR A 113 7.81 -5.19 -3.30
CA THR A 113 6.69 -4.94 -2.39
C THR A 113 6.76 -5.93 -1.25
N ILE A 114 6.80 -5.43 -0.03
CA ILE A 114 6.77 -6.21 1.20
C ILE A 114 5.48 -5.85 1.93
N SER A 115 4.69 -6.84 2.32
CA SER A 115 3.41 -6.63 2.98
C SER A 115 3.18 -7.59 4.14
N ILE A 116 2.42 -7.12 5.11
CA ILE A 116 1.99 -7.89 6.28
C ILE A 116 0.46 -8.01 6.17
N PRO A 117 -0.07 -9.10 5.62
CA PRO A 117 -1.48 -9.21 5.25
C PRO A 117 -2.42 -9.07 6.45
N SER A 118 -2.03 -9.55 7.62
CA SER A 118 -2.83 -9.46 8.85
C SER A 118 -3.00 -8.03 9.37
N SER A 119 -2.09 -7.12 9.05
CA SER A 119 -2.10 -5.72 9.53
C SER A 119 -2.37 -4.70 8.42
N GLY A 120 -2.39 -5.13 7.15
CA GLY A 120 -2.51 -4.24 6.00
C GLY A 120 -1.28 -3.36 5.74
N ILE A 121 -0.19 -3.52 6.51
CA ILE A 121 1.05 -2.77 6.29
C ILE A 121 1.64 -3.20 4.95
N THR A 122 1.96 -2.22 4.11
CA THR A 122 2.68 -2.44 2.84
C THR A 122 3.80 -1.41 2.70
N ARG A 123 4.93 -1.88 2.18
CA ARG A 123 6.11 -1.07 1.86
C ARG A 123 6.61 -1.46 0.49
N VAL A 124 7.13 -0.47 -0.24
CA VAL A 124 7.66 -0.65 -1.58
C VAL A 124 9.07 -0.10 -1.61
N VAL A 125 10.02 -0.92 -2.05
CA VAL A 125 11.42 -0.58 -2.20
C VAL A 125 11.79 -0.64 -3.68
N PRO A 126 12.33 0.42 -4.28
CA PRO A 126 12.80 0.38 -5.65
C PRO A 126 14.08 -0.45 -5.77
N LEU A 127 14.16 -1.27 -6.80
CA LEU A 127 15.35 -2.02 -7.20
C LEU A 127 15.80 -1.55 -8.58
N HIS A 128 17.10 -1.34 -8.76
CA HIS A 128 17.68 -0.96 -10.04
C HIS A 128 18.14 -2.22 -10.77
N TYR A 129 17.40 -2.64 -11.78
CA TYR A 129 17.71 -3.83 -12.58
C TYR A 129 18.64 -3.46 -13.74
N GLN A 130 19.73 -4.21 -13.91
CA GLN A 130 20.64 -4.06 -15.03
C GLN A 130 20.24 -5.04 -16.12
N VAL A 131 19.66 -4.49 -17.19
CA VAL A 131 19.39 -5.22 -18.43
C VAL A 131 20.75 -5.48 -19.09
N GLN A 132 21.07 -6.74 -19.35
CA GLN A 132 22.29 -7.14 -20.07
C GLN A 132 22.07 -7.10 -21.58
#